data_AF-A0A955J5S3-F1
#
_entry.id   AF-A0A955J5S3-F1
#
_cell.length_a   1.000
_cell.length_b   1.000
_cell.length_c   1.000
_cell.angle_alpha   90.00
_cell.angle_beta   90.00
_cell.angle_gamma   90.00
#
_symmetry.space_group_name_H-M   'P 1'
#
loop_
_entity.id
_entity.type
_entity.pdbx_description
1 polymer ?
#
loop_
_entity_poly.entity_id
_entity_poly.type
_entity_poly.pdbx_seq_one_letter_code
_entity_poly.pdbx_strand_id
1 'polypeptide(L)'
;TIPPGRERVERLSQISQLSRDPIPWESNPELAALLASDDRGLGPAERDAPIFAKDAIISVSAPQTEAMNIEGDRQAIVLTEGVAVQYQPVDDSRPLQIRADRAVVFLHKEGDGMARYRVEDVEGLFLEGDVLVTNGRYTVRGNQVYYDVTGNRAIILDAVLSAYDRRTGTPLYVRAEAIRQISERQWQAGEVLLSNVAFAEPHFAIGARNVTITQLPDDGAGAAVDAENAQLETYASGDLAGRRHVFEAEDFGFRLGTSELLTLHNVKTEFRSTPLRRISTETTAGAPVLKTQWDLYALTGREAPRGNQASLLLDAYFNRGPAAGVDFNWDNRDASGSLLAYGIWDFGEDQLTSGAELDHDNDLRGMLLADQVWRLSRDWTLYLEASLISDETFVDGFFDEMAETRREFLTGAYARRRGAYNSSFTLEARGTVHDFVPNEYLLESLGYQTQHLPEVAYRAVGVDLFDQLLSYTGEVRAGRLDNVFTEPTAKELGFDTRKRSRAALGIDPNDSPA
;
A
#
# COMPACT_ATOMS: atom_id res chain seq x y z
N THR A 1 -50.82 -40.08 -7.34
CA THR A 1 -51.01 -38.74 -7.92
C THR A 1 -51.79 -37.88 -6.95
N ILE A 2 -51.06 -37.18 -6.09
CA ILE A 2 -51.58 -36.22 -5.11
C ILE A 2 -51.49 -34.83 -5.78
N PRO A 3 -52.52 -33.97 -5.71
CA PRO A 3 -52.55 -32.73 -6.48
C PRO A 3 -51.49 -31.73 -5.97
N PRO A 4 -50.97 -30.85 -6.86
CA PRO A 4 -49.84 -29.94 -6.58
C PRO A 4 -50.14 -28.80 -5.59
N GLY A 5 -51.30 -28.84 -4.91
CA GLY A 5 -51.70 -27.85 -3.91
C GLY A 5 -51.35 -28.21 -2.47
N ARG A 6 -51.09 -29.48 -2.13
CA ARG A 6 -50.85 -29.89 -0.71
C ARG A 6 -49.42 -29.64 -0.22
N GLU A 7 -48.40 -29.82 -1.07
CA GLU A 7 -47.01 -29.45 -0.73
C GLU A 7 -46.81 -27.93 -0.55
N ARG A 8 -47.64 -27.11 -1.22
CA ARG A 8 -47.61 -25.64 -1.10
C ARG A 8 -48.21 -25.17 0.24
N VAL A 9 -49.20 -25.88 0.76
CA VAL A 9 -49.85 -25.57 2.04
C VAL A 9 -49.02 -26.04 3.23
N GLU A 10 -48.30 -27.16 3.13
CA GLU A 10 -47.35 -27.62 4.17
C GLU A 10 -46.07 -26.76 4.25
N ARG A 11 -45.57 -26.23 3.12
CA ARG A 11 -44.45 -25.25 3.12
C ARG A 11 -44.85 -23.88 3.66
N LEU A 12 -46.07 -23.41 3.34
CA LEU A 12 -46.61 -22.17 3.91
C LEU A 12 -46.94 -22.31 5.40
N SER A 13 -47.29 -23.51 5.89
CA SER A 13 -47.48 -23.74 7.33
C SER A 13 -46.16 -23.80 8.11
N GLN A 14 -45.05 -24.23 7.49
CA GLN A 14 -43.71 -24.13 8.10
C GLN A 14 -43.20 -22.68 8.15
N ILE A 15 -43.47 -21.87 7.12
CA ILE A 15 -43.17 -20.43 7.12
C ILE A 15 -44.07 -19.67 8.13
N SER A 16 -45.33 -20.08 8.29
CA SER A 16 -46.24 -19.56 9.32
C SER A 16 -45.88 -20.01 10.75
N GLN A 17 -45.14 -21.11 10.93
CA GLN A 17 -44.63 -21.52 12.25
C GLN A 17 -43.39 -20.72 12.65
N LEU A 18 -42.51 -20.37 11.70
CA LEU A 18 -41.42 -19.40 11.89
C LEU A 18 -41.90 -17.98 12.26
N SER A 19 -43.20 -17.72 12.09
CA SER A 19 -43.89 -16.46 12.43
C SER A 19 -44.53 -16.45 13.83
N ARG A 20 -44.53 -17.58 14.54
CA ARG A 20 -45.03 -17.66 15.93
C ARG A 20 -43.93 -17.83 16.97
N ASP A 21 -42.72 -18.09 16.52
CA ASP A 21 -41.54 -18.06 17.38
C ASP A 21 -41.02 -16.62 17.48
N PRO A 22 -40.54 -16.20 18.66
CA PRO A 22 -39.97 -14.87 18.84
C PRO A 22 -38.83 -14.63 17.86
N ILE A 23 -38.71 -13.36 17.43
CA ILE A 23 -37.74 -12.82 16.46
C ILE A 23 -36.35 -13.45 16.70
N PRO A 24 -35.58 -13.85 15.66
CA PRO A 24 -34.39 -14.72 15.79
C PRO A 24 -33.29 -14.30 16.77
N TRP A 25 -33.29 -13.06 17.26
CA TRP A 25 -32.31 -12.62 18.26
C TRP A 25 -32.67 -13.01 19.70
N GLU A 26 -33.94 -13.29 20.04
CA GLU A 26 -34.30 -13.86 21.37
C GLU A 26 -34.07 -15.37 21.44
N SER A 27 -34.10 -16.04 20.29
CA SER A 27 -33.94 -17.50 20.18
C SER A 27 -32.51 -17.94 19.83
N ASN A 28 -31.61 -17.01 19.48
CA ASN A 28 -30.18 -17.25 19.35
C ASN A 28 -29.45 -16.80 20.63
N PRO A 29 -29.19 -17.70 21.60
CA PRO A 29 -28.56 -17.34 22.87
C PRO A 29 -27.14 -16.80 22.72
N GLU A 30 -26.43 -17.09 21.62
CA GLU A 30 -25.11 -16.52 21.34
C GLU A 30 -25.22 -15.07 20.88
N LEU A 31 -26.14 -14.76 19.94
CA LEU A 31 -26.40 -13.39 19.49
C LEU A 31 -27.01 -12.53 20.61
N ALA A 32 -27.94 -13.07 21.41
CA ALA A 32 -28.55 -12.38 22.55
C ALA A 32 -27.53 -12.06 23.65
N ALA A 33 -26.66 -13.02 24.00
CA ALA A 33 -25.60 -12.82 24.97
C ALA A 33 -24.55 -11.80 24.48
N LEU A 34 -24.24 -11.80 23.18
CA LEU A 34 -23.32 -10.85 22.54
C LEU A 34 -23.86 -9.43 22.36
N LEU A 35 -25.18 -9.24 22.39
CA LEU A 35 -25.84 -7.92 22.36
C LEU A 35 -26.12 -7.40 23.77
N ALA A 36 -26.35 -8.27 24.76
CA ALA A 36 -26.67 -7.90 26.14
C ALA A 36 -25.43 -7.68 27.04
N SER A 37 -24.25 -8.16 26.64
CA SER A 37 -23.04 -8.10 27.48
C SER A 37 -22.43 -6.69 27.62
N ASP A 38 -22.86 -5.71 26.82
CA ASP A 38 -22.16 -4.42 26.68
C ASP A 38 -22.91 -3.21 27.27
N ASP A 39 -24.08 -3.44 27.89
CA ASP A 39 -24.90 -2.36 28.50
C ASP A 39 -24.38 -1.93 29.89
N ARG A 40 -23.26 -2.49 30.34
CA ARG A 40 -22.64 -2.21 31.63
C ARG A 40 -21.26 -1.55 31.46
N GLY A 41 -21.24 -0.28 31.04
CA GLY A 41 -20.05 0.55 31.29
C GLY A 41 -19.72 1.67 30.32
N LEU A 42 -20.61 2.12 29.44
CA LEU A 42 -20.29 3.20 28.51
C LEU A 42 -20.85 4.54 29.02
N GLY A 43 -19.97 5.53 29.18
CA GLY A 43 -20.34 6.91 29.48
C GLY A 43 -21.20 7.54 28.38
N PRO A 44 -21.84 8.69 28.64
CA PRO A 44 -22.79 9.29 27.71
C PRO A 44 -22.10 9.56 26.37
N ALA A 45 -22.59 8.90 25.32
CA ALA A 45 -22.16 9.11 23.95
C ALA A 45 -22.25 10.61 23.63
N GLU A 46 -21.10 11.25 23.48
CA GLU A 46 -20.97 12.45 22.65
C GLU A 46 -21.57 12.07 21.29
N ARG A 47 -22.50 12.86 20.78
CA ARG A 47 -23.33 12.48 19.62
C ARG A 47 -22.47 12.34 18.36
N ASP A 48 -21.93 11.15 18.13
CA ASP A 48 -21.34 10.73 16.86
C ASP A 48 -22.37 10.91 15.73
N ALA A 49 -21.92 11.26 14.52
CA ALA A 49 -22.84 11.37 13.40
C ALA A 49 -23.34 9.97 13.00
N PRO A 50 -24.54 9.87 12.41
CA PRO A 50 -25.12 8.58 12.07
C PRO A 50 -24.44 7.98 10.82
N ILE A 51 -24.15 6.67 10.85
CA ILE A 51 -23.71 5.81 9.73
C ILE A 51 -24.61 6.01 8.50
N PHE A 52 -25.92 6.15 8.73
CA PHE A 52 -26.88 6.52 7.71
C PHE A 52 -27.37 7.96 7.92
N ALA A 53 -27.15 8.82 6.93
CA ALA A 53 -27.65 10.18 6.97
C ALA A 53 -29.19 10.17 7.00
N LYS A 54 -29.80 11.01 7.84
CA LYS A 54 -31.27 11.01 8.06
C LYS A 54 -32.07 11.25 6.78
N ASP A 55 -31.53 12.08 5.89
CA ASP A 55 -32.20 12.45 4.64
C ASP A 55 -31.91 11.47 3.49
N ALA A 56 -31.10 10.44 3.71
CA ALA A 56 -30.70 9.49 2.68
C ALA A 56 -31.83 8.52 2.29
N ILE A 57 -31.67 7.93 1.11
CA ILE A 57 -32.65 6.99 0.53
C ILE A 57 -31.99 5.62 0.39
N ILE A 58 -32.69 4.58 0.85
CA ILE A 58 -32.38 3.18 0.61
C ILE A 58 -33.30 2.68 -0.51
N SER A 59 -32.71 2.33 -1.64
CA SER A 59 -33.42 1.67 -2.74
C SER A 59 -33.13 0.18 -2.72
N VAL A 60 -34.16 -0.66 -2.80
CA VAL A 60 -34.04 -2.11 -2.86
C VAL A 60 -34.62 -2.66 -4.15
N SER A 61 -34.03 -3.72 -4.68
CA SER A 61 -34.52 -4.42 -5.86
C SER A 61 -34.27 -5.91 -5.71
N ALA A 62 -35.32 -6.71 -5.90
CA ALA A 62 -35.24 -8.17 -5.93
C ALA A 62 -36.33 -8.73 -6.87
N PRO A 63 -36.12 -9.91 -7.47
CA PRO A 63 -37.15 -10.58 -8.28
C PRO A 63 -38.40 -10.95 -7.48
N GLN A 64 -38.23 -11.31 -6.21
CA GLN A 64 -39.33 -11.64 -5.30
C GLN A 64 -39.30 -10.75 -4.07
N THR A 65 -40.46 -10.22 -3.71
CA THR A 65 -40.66 -9.34 -2.57
C THR A 65 -41.97 -9.70 -1.87
N GLU A 66 -41.88 -10.01 -0.58
CA GLU A 66 -43.03 -10.32 0.26
C GLU A 66 -43.06 -9.38 1.47
N ALA A 67 -44.19 -8.72 1.69
CA ALA A 67 -44.40 -7.88 2.87
C ALA A 67 -45.11 -8.67 3.96
N MET A 68 -44.61 -8.57 5.19
CA MET A 68 -45.12 -9.26 6.36
C MET A 68 -45.29 -8.26 7.51
N ASN A 69 -46.50 -8.20 8.08
CA ASN A 69 -46.74 -7.36 9.25
C ASN A 69 -46.18 -8.07 10.49
N ILE A 70 -45.39 -7.35 11.30
CA ILE A 70 -44.66 -7.92 12.43
C ILE A 70 -45.50 -7.82 13.71
N GLU A 71 -45.62 -6.66 14.32
CA GLU A 71 -46.54 -6.39 15.44
C GLU A 71 -46.78 -4.89 15.50
N GLY A 72 -48.04 -4.48 15.68
CA GLY A 72 -48.45 -3.07 15.54
C GLY A 72 -48.40 -2.60 14.08
N ASP A 73 -47.93 -1.37 13.85
CA ASP A 73 -47.77 -0.79 12.51
C ASP A 73 -46.44 -1.18 11.83
N ARG A 74 -45.63 -2.06 12.45
CA ARG A 74 -44.32 -2.48 11.93
C ARG A 74 -44.45 -3.52 10.83
N GLN A 75 -43.57 -3.43 9.83
CA GLN A 75 -43.56 -4.31 8.67
C GLN A 75 -42.15 -4.81 8.35
N ALA A 76 -42.03 -6.08 7.96
CA ALA A 76 -40.83 -6.66 7.36
C ALA A 76 -41.06 -6.87 5.87
N ILE A 77 -40.07 -6.54 5.06
CA ILE A 77 -40.07 -6.78 3.62
C ILE A 77 -38.98 -7.78 3.31
N VAL A 78 -39.39 -8.99 2.94
CA VAL A 78 -38.51 -10.11 2.61
C VAL A 78 -38.23 -10.08 1.11
N LEU A 79 -36.95 -10.06 0.77
CA LEU A 79 -36.43 -9.96 -0.60
C LEU A 79 -35.62 -11.22 -0.90
N THR A 80 -35.92 -11.91 -1.98
CA THR A 80 -35.28 -13.20 -2.34
C THR A 80 -34.95 -13.29 -3.83
N GLU A 81 -34.20 -14.34 -4.21
CA GLU A 81 -33.70 -14.60 -5.58
C GLU A 81 -32.67 -13.58 -6.08
N GLY A 82 -31.88 -13.02 -5.17
CA GLY A 82 -30.88 -12.01 -5.46
C GLY A 82 -31.39 -10.60 -5.19
N VAL A 83 -30.68 -9.89 -4.34
CA VAL A 83 -31.05 -8.57 -3.84
C VAL A 83 -29.95 -7.58 -4.19
N ALA A 84 -30.34 -6.43 -4.70
CA ALA A 84 -29.49 -5.25 -4.79
C ALA A 84 -30.06 -4.15 -3.90
N VAL A 85 -29.23 -3.62 -3.00
CA VAL A 85 -29.55 -2.46 -2.17
C VAL A 85 -28.59 -1.33 -2.54
N GLN A 86 -29.14 -0.14 -2.74
CA GLN A 86 -28.38 1.07 -2.98
C GLN A 86 -28.73 2.09 -1.90
N TYR A 87 -27.73 2.49 -1.12
CA TYR A 87 -27.84 3.61 -0.21
C TYR A 87 -27.28 4.85 -0.89
N GLN A 88 -28.12 5.88 -0.99
CA GLN A 88 -27.79 7.14 -1.63
C GLN A 88 -27.96 8.29 -0.63
N PRO A 89 -26.85 8.84 -0.12
CA PRO A 89 -26.89 10.02 0.71
C PRO A 89 -27.22 11.27 -0.12
N VAL A 90 -27.73 12.31 0.53
CA VAL A 90 -28.15 13.57 -0.11
C VAL A 90 -26.98 14.55 -0.28
N ASP A 91 -25.91 14.36 0.48
CA ASP A 91 -24.66 15.11 0.37
C ASP A 91 -23.72 14.51 -0.70
N ASP A 92 -22.52 15.09 -0.85
CA ASP A 92 -21.49 14.65 -1.81
C ASP A 92 -20.76 13.38 -1.34
N SER A 93 -21.27 12.68 -0.31
CA SER A 93 -20.71 11.41 0.13
C SER A 93 -21.03 10.28 -0.85
N ARG A 94 -20.15 9.28 -0.91
CA ARG A 94 -20.20 8.25 -1.97
C ARG A 94 -21.36 7.29 -1.72
N PRO A 95 -22.11 6.89 -2.77
CA PRO A 95 -23.16 5.90 -2.63
C PRO A 95 -22.57 4.53 -2.25
N LEU A 96 -23.31 3.77 -1.45
CA LEU A 96 -22.98 2.40 -1.07
C LEU A 96 -23.84 1.45 -1.89
N GLN A 97 -23.20 0.44 -2.50
CA GLN A 97 -23.87 -0.63 -3.22
C GLN A 97 -23.71 -1.93 -2.44
N ILE A 98 -24.82 -2.62 -2.22
CA ILE A 98 -24.87 -3.89 -1.52
C ILE A 98 -25.57 -4.92 -2.40
N ARG A 99 -25.02 -6.13 -2.45
CA ARG A 99 -25.63 -7.30 -3.08
C ARG A 99 -25.68 -8.45 -2.10
N ALA A 100 -26.71 -9.27 -2.17
CA ALA A 100 -26.86 -10.49 -1.38
C ALA A 100 -27.84 -11.45 -2.08
N ASP A 101 -27.93 -12.70 -1.63
CA ASP A 101 -28.95 -13.64 -2.12
C ASP A 101 -30.34 -13.31 -1.57
N ARG A 102 -30.39 -12.90 -0.31
CA ARG A 102 -31.62 -12.59 0.44
C ARG A 102 -31.43 -11.37 1.32
N ALA A 103 -32.52 -10.64 1.56
CA ALA A 103 -32.53 -9.53 2.49
C ALA A 103 -33.87 -9.39 3.21
N VAL A 104 -33.87 -8.81 4.40
CA VAL A 104 -35.07 -8.37 5.11
C VAL A 104 -34.91 -6.92 5.50
N VAL A 105 -35.85 -6.08 5.09
CA VAL A 105 -35.93 -4.67 5.49
C VAL A 105 -37.00 -4.54 6.56
N PHE A 106 -36.64 -4.06 7.74
CA PHE A 106 -37.57 -3.79 8.84
C PHE A 106 -37.98 -2.32 8.80
N LEU A 107 -39.28 -2.04 8.84
CA LEU A 107 -39.86 -0.69 8.72
C LEU A 107 -40.69 -0.32 9.95
N HIS A 108 -40.63 0.97 10.33
CA HIS A 108 -41.37 1.54 11.46
C HIS A 108 -42.89 1.65 11.25
N LYS A 109 -43.32 1.69 9.99
CA LYS A 109 -44.71 1.82 9.57
C LYS A 109 -44.96 0.92 8.37
N GLU A 110 -46.23 0.60 8.09
CA GLU A 110 -46.59 -0.07 6.84
C GLU A 110 -46.04 0.73 5.65
N GLY A 111 -45.21 0.06 4.85
CA GLY A 111 -44.69 0.60 3.62
C GLY A 111 -45.81 0.72 2.58
N ASP A 112 -45.68 1.70 1.69
CA ASP A 112 -46.57 1.89 0.54
C ASP A 112 -46.29 0.93 -0.62
N GLY A 113 -45.45 -0.09 -0.39
CA GLY A 113 -44.98 -1.03 -1.41
C GLY A 113 -43.94 -0.45 -2.37
N MET A 114 -43.36 0.73 -2.10
CA MET A 114 -42.31 1.30 -2.93
C MET A 114 -40.96 0.60 -2.71
N ALA A 115 -40.20 0.41 -3.78
CA ALA A 115 -38.82 -0.07 -3.75
C ALA A 115 -37.79 0.93 -3.17
N ARG A 116 -38.27 2.04 -2.58
CA ARG A 116 -37.43 3.15 -2.08
C ARG A 116 -37.96 3.63 -0.74
N TYR A 117 -37.11 3.58 0.28
CA TYR A 117 -37.44 3.99 1.63
C TYR A 117 -36.52 5.13 2.05
N ARG A 118 -37.05 6.07 2.82
CA ARG A 118 -36.21 7.02 3.55
C ARG A 118 -35.56 6.27 4.71
N VAL A 119 -34.31 6.59 5.01
CA VAL A 119 -33.59 5.98 6.14
C VAL A 119 -34.36 6.12 7.45
N GLU A 120 -35.05 7.24 7.67
CA GLU A 120 -35.88 7.49 8.86
C GLU A 120 -37.04 6.49 9.07
N ASP A 121 -37.47 5.80 8.01
CA ASP A 121 -38.55 4.82 8.04
C ASP A 121 -38.05 3.38 8.24
N VAL A 122 -36.73 3.16 8.15
CA VAL A 122 -36.08 1.84 8.24
C VAL A 122 -35.54 1.61 9.64
N GLU A 123 -35.96 0.51 10.27
CA GLU A 123 -35.46 0.05 11.57
C GLU A 123 -34.11 -0.68 11.42
N GLY A 124 -34.05 -1.57 10.44
CA GLY A 124 -32.86 -2.37 10.19
C GLY A 124 -32.87 -3.06 8.83
N LEU A 125 -31.70 -3.52 8.42
CA LEU A 125 -31.48 -4.27 7.18
C LEU A 125 -30.67 -5.52 7.49
N PHE A 126 -31.30 -6.68 7.30
CA PHE A 126 -30.63 -7.99 7.37
C PHE A 126 -30.34 -8.48 5.95
N LEU A 127 -29.14 -9.02 5.73
CA LEU A 127 -28.66 -9.52 4.45
C LEU A 127 -28.02 -10.89 4.68
N GLU A 128 -28.33 -11.84 3.80
CA GLU A 128 -27.86 -13.21 3.93
C GLU A 128 -27.50 -13.81 2.56
N GLY A 129 -26.35 -14.49 2.50
CA GLY A 129 -25.85 -15.19 1.32
C GLY A 129 -25.05 -14.27 0.41
N ASP A 130 -23.76 -14.60 0.24
CA ASP A 130 -22.80 -13.90 -0.63
C ASP A 130 -22.90 -12.36 -0.55
N VAL A 131 -22.97 -11.83 0.67
CA VAL A 131 -23.15 -10.39 0.87
C VAL A 131 -21.90 -9.66 0.41
N LEU A 132 -22.06 -8.71 -0.50
CA LEU A 132 -21.00 -7.89 -1.06
C LEU A 132 -21.37 -6.41 -0.93
N VAL A 133 -20.55 -5.66 -0.20
CA VAL A 133 -20.70 -4.23 0.05
C VAL A 133 -19.54 -3.50 -0.61
N THR A 134 -19.81 -2.49 -1.42
CA THR A 134 -18.77 -1.68 -2.06
C THR A 134 -19.17 -0.21 -2.22
N ASN A 135 -18.17 0.67 -2.12
CA ASN A 135 -18.28 2.09 -2.46
C ASN A 135 -17.31 2.48 -3.60
N GLY A 136 -16.75 1.50 -4.29
CA GLY A 136 -15.75 1.67 -5.36
C GLY A 136 -14.29 1.87 -4.90
N ARG A 137 -14.03 2.08 -3.60
CA ARG A 137 -12.66 2.15 -3.04
C ARG A 137 -12.26 0.90 -2.28
N TYR A 138 -13.19 0.34 -1.51
CA TYR A 138 -13.00 -0.93 -0.82
C TYR A 138 -14.20 -1.84 -1.09
N THR A 139 -13.99 -3.14 -0.90
CA THR A 139 -15.03 -4.14 -0.98
C THR A 139 -15.02 -4.97 0.29
N VAL A 140 -16.19 -5.13 0.91
CA VAL A 140 -16.39 -6.02 2.04
C VAL A 140 -17.30 -7.14 1.61
N ARG A 141 -16.88 -8.37 1.85
CA ARG A 141 -17.69 -9.58 1.66
C ARG A 141 -18.00 -10.18 3.01
N GLY A 142 -19.20 -10.73 3.18
CA GLY A 142 -19.61 -11.45 4.39
C GLY A 142 -20.70 -12.46 4.09
N ASN A 143 -20.92 -13.41 5.01
CA ASN A 143 -22.00 -14.39 4.88
C ASN A 143 -23.33 -13.81 5.34
N GLN A 144 -23.31 -13.04 6.43
CA GLN A 144 -24.47 -12.38 7.02
C GLN A 144 -24.09 -10.97 7.45
N VAL A 145 -24.96 -10.01 7.14
CA VAL A 145 -24.81 -8.62 7.55
C VAL A 145 -26.09 -8.12 8.15
N TYR A 146 -25.99 -7.44 9.28
CA TYR A 146 -27.10 -6.73 9.89
C TYR A 146 -26.73 -5.28 10.14
N TYR A 147 -27.56 -4.37 9.65
CA TYR A 147 -27.50 -2.95 9.97
C TYR A 147 -28.66 -2.60 10.88
N ASP A 148 -28.35 -2.10 12.08
CA ASP A 148 -29.29 -1.44 12.96
C ASP A 148 -29.27 0.06 12.63
N VAL A 149 -30.23 0.50 11.83
CA VAL A 149 -30.32 1.87 11.36
C VAL A 149 -30.66 2.81 12.51
N THR A 150 -31.49 2.35 13.46
CA THR A 150 -31.89 3.15 14.63
C THR A 150 -30.78 3.30 15.67
N GLY A 151 -30.10 2.20 15.99
CA GLY A 151 -29.01 2.14 16.97
C GLY A 151 -27.67 2.59 16.43
N ASN A 152 -27.58 2.89 15.13
CA ASN A 152 -26.37 3.31 14.44
C ASN A 152 -25.23 2.28 14.56
N ARG A 153 -25.57 1.01 14.34
CA ARG A 153 -24.66 -0.13 14.52
C ARG A 153 -24.72 -1.05 13.32
N ALA A 154 -23.64 -1.80 13.09
CA ALA A 154 -23.62 -2.84 12.08
C ALA A 154 -22.81 -4.04 12.55
N ILE A 155 -23.16 -5.23 12.08
CA ILE A 155 -22.37 -6.44 12.27
C ILE A 155 -22.27 -7.21 10.95
N ILE A 156 -21.07 -7.69 10.66
CA ILE A 156 -20.72 -8.50 9.49
C ILE A 156 -20.08 -9.78 10.02
N LEU A 157 -20.62 -10.93 9.64
CA LEU A 157 -20.09 -12.24 9.98
C LEU A 157 -19.32 -12.84 8.80
N ASP A 158 -18.23 -13.54 9.11
CA ASP A 158 -17.27 -14.11 8.15
C ASP A 158 -16.77 -13.05 7.15
N ALA A 159 -16.29 -11.93 7.71
CA ALA A 159 -15.95 -10.75 6.95
C ALA A 159 -14.61 -10.91 6.23
N VAL A 160 -14.60 -10.55 4.95
CA VAL A 160 -13.39 -10.40 4.15
C VAL A 160 -13.41 -9.02 3.51
N LEU A 161 -12.55 -8.13 4.00
CA LEU A 161 -12.30 -6.83 3.42
C LEU A 161 -11.11 -6.93 2.45
N SER A 162 -11.29 -6.40 1.25
CA SER A 162 -10.21 -6.25 0.28
C SER A 162 -10.03 -4.79 -0.11
N ALA A 163 -8.76 -4.37 -0.13
CA ALA A 163 -8.32 -3.06 -0.54
C ALA A 163 -7.01 -3.17 -1.34
N TYR A 164 -6.65 -2.11 -2.05
CA TYR A 164 -5.35 -2.02 -2.71
C TYR A 164 -4.49 -0.99 -1.99
N ASP A 165 -3.24 -1.35 -1.68
CA ASP A 165 -2.22 -0.35 -1.40
C ASP A 165 -1.98 0.44 -2.69
N ARG A 166 -2.32 1.73 -2.67
CA ARG A 166 -2.25 2.58 -3.86
C ARG A 166 -0.82 2.93 -4.26
N ARG A 167 0.18 2.73 -3.39
CA ARG A 167 1.59 3.01 -3.67
C ARG A 167 2.28 1.83 -4.35
N THR A 168 2.06 0.63 -3.84
CA THR A 168 2.72 -0.58 -4.36
C THR A 168 1.83 -1.35 -5.34
N GLY A 169 0.54 -1.02 -5.43
CA GLY A 169 -0.44 -1.83 -6.16
C GLY A 169 -0.74 -3.18 -5.49
N THR A 170 -0.17 -3.45 -4.31
CA THR A 170 -0.30 -4.73 -3.62
C THR A 170 -1.72 -4.86 -3.04
N PRO A 171 -2.43 -5.97 -3.30
CA PRO A 171 -3.71 -6.21 -2.67
C PRO A 171 -3.52 -6.49 -1.17
N LEU A 172 -4.43 -5.97 -0.35
CA LEU A 172 -4.50 -6.22 1.10
C LEU A 172 -5.85 -6.88 1.41
N TYR A 173 -5.78 -7.97 2.16
CA TYR A 173 -6.92 -8.74 2.61
C TYR A 173 -6.97 -8.75 4.13
N VAL A 174 -8.09 -8.30 4.69
CA VAL A 174 -8.40 -8.42 6.13
C VAL A 174 -9.54 -9.42 6.27
N ARG A 175 -9.27 -10.52 6.95
CA ARG A 175 -10.26 -11.54 7.31
C ARG A 175 -10.58 -11.40 8.79
N ALA A 176 -11.85 -11.53 9.15
CA ALA A 176 -12.28 -11.53 10.54
C ALA A 176 -13.52 -12.42 10.68
N GLU A 177 -13.64 -13.11 11.80
CA GLU A 177 -14.82 -13.93 12.12
C GLU A 177 -16.07 -13.03 12.25
N ALA A 178 -15.90 -11.88 12.90
CA ALA A 178 -16.93 -10.86 12.97
C ALA A 178 -16.31 -9.46 12.95
N ILE A 179 -16.94 -8.54 12.23
CA ILE A 179 -16.67 -7.10 12.30
C ILE A 179 -17.93 -6.42 12.80
N ARG A 180 -17.79 -5.64 13.87
CA ARG A 180 -18.83 -4.83 14.50
C ARG A 180 -18.49 -3.37 14.32
N GLN A 181 -19.45 -2.60 13.86
CA GLN A 181 -19.42 -1.16 13.92
C GLN A 181 -20.30 -0.73 15.10
N ILE A 182 -19.66 -0.22 16.15
CA ILE A 182 -20.31 0.18 17.40
C ILE A 182 -20.88 1.60 17.29
N SER A 183 -20.17 2.47 16.56
CA SER A 183 -20.63 3.80 16.15
C SER A 183 -20.00 4.17 14.80
N GLU A 184 -20.29 5.37 14.28
CA GLU A 184 -19.59 5.91 13.10
C GLU A 184 -18.07 5.99 13.31
N ARG A 185 -17.62 6.09 14.57
CA ARG A 185 -16.21 6.31 14.91
C ARG A 185 -15.55 5.10 15.54
N GLN A 186 -16.28 4.03 15.84
CA GLN A 186 -15.74 2.88 16.54
C GLN A 186 -16.08 1.56 15.87
N TRP A 187 -15.06 0.77 15.60
CA TRP A 187 -15.15 -0.57 15.04
C TRP A 187 -14.45 -1.57 15.95
N GLN A 188 -14.98 -2.78 16.00
CA GLN A 188 -14.39 -3.91 16.70
C GLN A 188 -14.39 -5.12 15.76
N ALA A 189 -13.32 -5.91 15.75
CA ALA A 189 -13.23 -7.12 14.96
C ALA A 189 -12.60 -8.26 15.78
N GLY A 190 -13.12 -9.48 15.58
CA GLY A 190 -12.66 -10.70 16.24
C GLY A 190 -11.96 -11.65 15.26
N GLU A 191 -10.93 -12.35 15.75
CA GLU A 191 -10.07 -13.28 15.02
C GLU A 191 -9.61 -12.70 13.68
N VAL A 192 -8.89 -11.58 13.76
CA VAL A 192 -8.45 -10.78 12.62
C VAL A 192 -7.18 -11.35 12.03
N LEU A 193 -7.13 -11.44 10.70
CA LEU A 193 -5.97 -11.84 9.92
C LEU A 193 -5.76 -10.88 8.75
N LEU A 194 -4.62 -10.20 8.70
CA LEU A 194 -4.20 -9.31 7.61
C LEU A 194 -3.11 -10.01 6.78
N SER A 195 -3.31 -10.07 5.46
CA SER A 195 -2.36 -10.62 4.50
C SER A 195 -2.35 -9.83 3.19
N ASN A 196 -1.32 -10.02 2.38
CA ASN A 196 -1.23 -9.50 1.00
C ASN A 196 -1.66 -10.54 -0.06
N VAL A 197 -2.20 -11.69 0.36
CA VAL A 197 -2.62 -12.78 -0.52
C VAL A 197 -4.05 -13.22 -0.21
N ALA A 198 -4.79 -13.62 -1.25
CA ALA A 198 -6.20 -13.98 -1.13
C ALA A 198 -6.44 -15.37 -0.50
N PHE A 199 -5.40 -16.15 -0.22
CA PHE A 199 -5.55 -17.50 0.32
C PHE A 199 -6.18 -17.49 1.73
N ALA A 200 -6.87 -18.59 2.06
CA ALA A 200 -7.45 -18.78 3.39
C ALA A 200 -6.36 -18.93 4.46
N GLU A 201 -5.28 -19.64 4.11
CA GLU A 201 -4.11 -19.86 4.95
C GLU A 201 -2.89 -19.21 4.28
N PRO A 202 -2.60 -17.92 4.58
CA PRO A 202 -1.43 -17.24 4.05
C PRO A 202 -0.14 -17.77 4.70
N HIS A 203 0.95 -17.82 3.93
CA HIS A 203 2.27 -18.17 4.47
C HIS A 203 2.79 -17.14 5.47
N PHE A 204 2.44 -15.87 5.30
CA PHE A 204 2.74 -14.81 6.26
C PHE A 204 1.49 -13.96 6.48
N ALA A 205 1.19 -13.67 7.75
CA ALA A 205 0.09 -12.79 8.10
C ALA A 205 0.33 -12.10 9.45
N ILE A 206 -0.39 -10.99 9.64
CA ILE A 206 -0.51 -10.30 10.93
C ILE A 206 -1.87 -10.69 11.52
N GLY A 207 -1.86 -11.29 12.69
CA GLY A 207 -3.07 -11.75 13.38
C GLY A 207 -3.34 -10.96 14.66
N ALA A 208 -4.61 -10.90 15.08
CA ALA A 208 -5.01 -10.44 16.41
C ALA A 208 -6.31 -11.12 16.82
N ARG A 209 -6.47 -11.47 18.11
CA ARG A 209 -7.72 -12.07 18.60
C ARG A 209 -8.85 -11.06 18.59
N ASN A 210 -8.61 -9.86 19.11
CA ASN A 210 -9.57 -8.77 19.12
C ASN A 210 -8.88 -7.51 18.66
N VAL A 211 -9.56 -6.71 17.86
CA VAL A 211 -9.10 -5.40 17.40
C VAL A 211 -10.21 -4.38 17.62
N THR A 212 -9.91 -3.27 18.28
CA THR A 212 -10.80 -2.12 18.42
C THR A 212 -10.13 -0.91 17.79
N ILE A 213 -10.84 -0.25 16.89
CA ILE A 213 -10.42 0.99 16.24
C ILE A 213 -11.38 2.09 16.67
N THR A 214 -10.85 3.13 17.30
CA THR A 214 -11.64 4.29 17.75
C THR A 214 -11.10 5.57 17.11
N GLN A 215 -11.94 6.31 16.42
CA GLN A 215 -11.60 7.57 15.79
C GLN A 215 -11.93 8.72 16.75
N LEU A 216 -10.92 9.45 17.20
CA LEU A 216 -11.04 10.60 18.09
C LEU A 216 -11.12 11.92 17.29
N PRO A 217 -11.87 12.92 17.78
CA PRO A 217 -11.82 14.28 17.25
C PRO A 217 -10.41 14.85 17.38
N ASP A 218 -10.00 15.63 16.39
CA ASP A 218 -8.70 16.30 16.37
C ASP A 218 -8.74 17.49 17.35
N ASP A 219 -7.81 17.56 18.32
CA ASP A 219 -7.80 18.56 19.39
C ASP A 219 -7.10 19.87 19.00
N GLY A 220 -6.90 20.10 17.69
CA GLY A 220 -6.38 21.35 17.14
C GLY A 220 -4.90 21.64 17.45
N ALA A 221 -4.24 20.80 18.24
CA ALA A 221 -2.82 20.94 18.56
C ALA A 221 -1.89 20.36 17.48
N GLY A 222 -2.40 19.48 16.60
CA GLY A 222 -1.66 18.85 15.48
C GLY A 222 -2.13 19.26 14.07
N ALA A 223 -3.32 19.88 13.96
CA ALA A 223 -3.98 20.12 12.66
C ALA A 223 -3.21 21.04 11.68
N ALA A 224 -2.27 21.84 12.15
CA ALA A 224 -1.41 22.66 11.28
C ALA A 224 -0.25 21.85 10.65
N VAL A 225 0.11 20.70 11.25
CA VAL A 225 1.19 19.81 10.79
C VAL A 225 0.66 18.78 9.78
N ASP A 226 -0.61 18.36 9.94
CA ASP A 226 -1.20 17.30 9.13
C ASP A 226 -1.85 17.81 7.83
N ALA A 227 -2.35 19.05 7.78
CA ALA A 227 -3.05 19.57 6.61
C ALA A 227 -2.16 19.84 5.38
N GLU A 228 -0.86 20.12 5.57
CA GLU A 228 0.09 20.35 4.47
C GLU A 228 0.85 19.07 4.08
N ASN A 229 1.07 18.15 5.04
CA ASN A 229 1.56 16.79 4.77
C ASN A 229 0.49 15.85 4.17
N ALA A 230 -0.80 16.19 4.27
CA ALA A 230 -1.90 15.46 3.64
C ALA A 230 -1.82 15.38 2.10
N GLN A 231 -1.05 16.27 1.45
CA GLN A 231 -0.74 16.13 0.02
C GLN A 231 0.21 14.96 -0.29
N LEU A 232 0.93 14.44 0.72
CA LEU A 232 1.76 13.25 0.63
C LEU A 232 1.12 12.01 1.30
N GLU A 233 0.18 12.19 2.24
CA GLU A 233 -0.55 11.11 2.93
C GLU A 233 -1.86 10.65 2.24
N THR A 234 -2.01 10.88 0.93
CA THR A 234 -3.20 10.45 0.16
C THR A 234 -3.24 8.94 -0.16
N TYR A 235 -2.31 8.14 0.35
CA TYR A 235 -2.03 6.81 -0.24
C TYR A 235 -2.28 5.57 0.65
N ALA A 236 -2.69 5.75 1.90
CA ALA A 236 -3.36 4.70 2.67
C ALA A 236 -4.65 5.30 3.26
N SER A 237 -5.81 4.91 2.71
CA SER A 237 -7.15 5.42 3.07
C SER A 237 -7.26 6.95 3.09
N GLY A 238 -7.70 7.54 1.97
CA GLY A 238 -7.95 8.98 1.80
C GLY A 238 -9.14 9.54 2.60
N ASP A 239 -9.27 9.14 3.86
CA ASP A 239 -10.24 9.60 4.87
C ASP A 239 -9.58 9.76 6.27
N LEU A 240 -8.26 9.49 6.40
CA LEU A 240 -7.50 9.58 7.65
C LEU A 240 -6.84 10.95 7.90
N ALA A 241 -6.84 11.86 6.92
CA ALA A 241 -6.24 13.18 7.10
C ALA A 241 -7.05 14.01 8.11
N GLY A 242 -6.44 14.35 9.25
CA GLY A 242 -7.03 15.20 10.30
C GLY A 242 -7.94 14.49 11.31
N ARG A 243 -7.81 13.16 11.47
CA ARG A 243 -8.54 12.41 12.50
C ARG A 243 -7.59 11.47 13.24
N ARG A 244 -7.56 11.55 14.57
CA ARG A 244 -6.73 10.67 15.42
C ARG A 244 -7.39 9.30 15.53
N HIS A 245 -6.65 8.22 15.25
CA HIS A 245 -7.16 6.86 15.41
C HIS A 245 -6.45 6.15 16.56
N VAL A 246 -7.20 5.58 17.49
CA VAL A 246 -6.69 4.71 18.54
C VAL A 246 -6.94 3.27 18.11
N PHE A 247 -5.89 2.46 18.13
CA PHE A 247 -5.91 1.05 17.81
C PHE A 247 -5.57 0.26 19.07
N GLU A 248 -6.48 -0.61 19.45
CA GLU A 248 -6.30 -1.55 20.55
C GLU A 248 -6.40 -2.95 19.98
N ALA A 249 -5.41 -3.80 20.24
CA ALA A 249 -5.43 -5.19 19.83
C ALA A 249 -5.00 -6.10 20.96
N GLU A 250 -5.71 -7.21 21.08
CA GLU A 250 -5.40 -8.31 21.99
C GLU A 250 -4.77 -9.45 21.21
N ASP A 251 -3.70 -10.01 21.76
CA ASP A 251 -2.90 -11.09 21.15
C ASP A 251 -2.51 -10.77 19.70
N PHE A 252 -2.00 -9.56 19.48
CA PHE A 252 -1.48 -9.11 18.19
C PHE A 252 -0.14 -9.77 17.88
N GLY A 253 0.01 -10.39 16.72
CA GLY A 253 1.22 -11.14 16.40
C GLY A 253 1.47 -11.40 14.93
N PHE A 254 2.68 -11.86 14.63
CA PHE A 254 3.09 -12.27 13.29
C PHE A 254 3.00 -13.79 13.17
N ARG A 255 2.37 -14.27 12.09
CA ARG A 255 2.17 -15.69 11.79
C ARG A 255 2.98 -16.09 10.55
N LEU A 256 3.64 -17.24 10.63
CA LEU A 256 4.29 -17.90 9.50
C LEU A 256 3.64 -19.28 9.31
N GLY A 257 2.79 -19.41 8.28
CA GLY A 257 1.87 -20.53 8.12
C GLY A 257 0.93 -20.64 9.32
N THR A 258 0.97 -21.78 10.00
CA THR A 258 0.17 -22.04 11.22
C THR A 258 0.89 -21.70 12.52
N SER A 259 2.16 -21.27 12.46
CA SER A 259 2.97 -20.99 13.64
C SER A 259 2.98 -19.49 13.98
N GLU A 260 2.81 -19.16 15.26
CA GLU A 260 2.98 -17.79 15.76
C GLU A 260 4.47 -17.52 16.02
N LEU A 261 5.04 -16.50 15.36
CA LEU A 261 6.44 -16.11 15.55
C LEU A 261 6.62 -15.24 16.79
N LEU A 262 5.71 -14.28 16.97
CA LEU A 262 5.73 -13.31 18.05
C LEU A 262 4.30 -12.85 18.33
N THR A 263 3.88 -12.91 19.60
CA THR A 263 2.55 -12.47 20.04
C THR A 263 2.69 -11.47 21.19
N LEU A 264 2.09 -10.30 21.01
CA LEU A 264 1.97 -9.23 21.98
C LEU A 264 0.54 -9.25 22.55
N HIS A 265 0.42 -9.51 23.85
CA HIS A 265 -0.88 -9.77 24.46
C HIS A 265 -1.82 -8.56 24.46
N ASN A 266 -1.30 -7.36 24.68
CA ASN A 266 -2.09 -6.14 24.71
C ASN A 266 -1.30 -5.03 24.03
N VAL A 267 -1.75 -4.63 22.84
CA VAL A 267 -1.20 -3.53 22.06
C VAL A 267 -2.21 -2.41 22.04
N LYS A 268 -1.89 -1.30 22.69
CA LYS A 268 -2.66 -0.06 22.57
C LYS A 268 -1.76 1.00 21.96
N THR A 269 -2.13 1.49 20.79
CA THR A 269 -1.38 2.51 20.08
C THR A 269 -2.33 3.61 19.59
N GLU A 270 -1.89 4.86 19.69
CA GLU A 270 -2.52 5.96 18.97
C GLU A 270 -1.79 6.07 17.62
N PHE A 271 -2.52 5.95 16.51
CA PHE A 271 -2.03 6.43 15.22
C PHE A 271 -1.99 7.96 15.26
N ARG A 272 -0.92 8.47 15.85
CA ARG A 272 -0.17 9.60 15.28
C ARG A 272 0.78 9.01 14.26
N SER A 273 1.29 9.79 13.30
CA SER A 273 2.28 9.32 12.32
C SER A 273 3.38 8.49 13.01
N THR A 274 3.31 7.16 12.94
CA THR A 274 4.29 6.31 13.62
C THR A 274 5.62 6.49 12.90
N PRO A 275 6.75 6.56 13.63
CA PRO A 275 8.04 6.64 12.97
C PRO A 275 8.27 5.42 12.08
N LEU A 276 7.75 4.24 12.42
CA LEU A 276 7.74 3.11 11.50
C LEU A 276 6.81 3.40 10.30
N ARG A 277 7.39 3.54 9.11
CA ARG A 277 6.68 3.82 7.85
C ARG A 277 6.38 2.56 7.05
N ARG A 278 7.28 1.56 7.10
CA ARG A 278 7.11 0.29 6.39
C ARG A 278 7.73 -0.85 7.17
N ILE A 279 7.03 -1.97 7.18
CA ILE A 279 7.57 -3.29 7.49
C ILE A 279 7.22 -4.19 6.31
N SER A 280 8.20 -4.89 5.77
CA SER A 280 7.97 -5.88 4.72
C SER A 280 8.83 -7.10 4.94
N THR A 281 8.28 -8.24 4.59
CA THR A 281 8.98 -9.51 4.56
C THR A 281 9.08 -9.96 3.11
N GLU A 282 10.26 -10.37 2.69
CA GLU A 282 10.50 -10.95 1.38
C GLU A 282 11.36 -12.22 1.51
N THR A 283 11.58 -12.89 0.39
CA THR A 283 12.43 -14.08 0.35
C THR A 283 13.47 -13.86 -0.74
N THR A 284 14.74 -13.85 -0.34
CA THR A 284 15.90 -13.67 -1.23
C THR A 284 16.77 -14.91 -1.09
N ALA A 285 17.12 -15.55 -2.20
CA ALA A 285 17.91 -16.79 -2.21
C ALA A 285 17.32 -17.92 -1.32
N GLY A 286 15.99 -17.99 -1.22
CA GLY A 286 15.30 -18.97 -0.36
C GLY A 286 15.35 -18.65 1.14
N ALA A 287 15.96 -17.54 1.55
CA ALA A 287 16.01 -17.07 2.92
C ALA A 287 15.02 -15.92 3.16
N PRO A 288 14.33 -15.88 4.31
CA PRO A 288 13.51 -14.73 4.64
C PRO A 288 14.39 -13.48 4.84
N VAL A 289 13.84 -12.32 4.50
CA VAL A 289 14.41 -10.99 4.77
C VAL A 289 13.32 -10.14 5.38
N LEU A 290 13.64 -9.46 6.49
CA LEU A 290 12.77 -8.47 7.12
C LEU A 290 13.33 -7.09 6.82
N LYS A 291 12.57 -6.26 6.10
CA LYS A 291 12.95 -4.87 5.81
C LYS A 291 12.06 -3.90 6.59
N THR A 292 12.66 -2.92 7.26
CA THR A 292 11.92 -1.88 7.98
C THR A 292 12.40 -0.48 7.61
N GLN A 293 11.45 0.42 7.43
CA GLN A 293 11.71 1.81 7.09
C GLN A 293 11.10 2.72 8.15
N TRP A 294 11.91 3.61 8.69
CA TRP A 294 11.55 4.51 9.77
C TRP A 294 11.76 5.97 9.38
N ASP A 295 10.80 6.83 9.62
CA ASP A 295 10.92 8.27 9.42
C ASP A 295 11.82 8.89 10.49
N LEU A 296 12.96 9.43 10.03
CA LEU A 296 13.98 10.03 10.88
C LEU A 296 13.51 11.33 11.55
N TYR A 297 12.63 12.10 10.89
CA TYR A 297 12.06 13.32 11.48
C TYR A 297 11.12 12.96 12.63
N ALA A 298 10.25 11.96 12.42
CA ALA A 298 9.38 11.43 13.46
C ALA A 298 10.17 10.80 14.63
N LEU A 299 11.23 10.01 14.33
CA LEU A 299 12.10 9.42 15.36
C LEU A 299 12.81 10.47 16.22
N THR A 300 13.19 11.60 15.61
CA THR A 300 13.91 12.68 16.32
C THR A 300 12.98 13.75 16.89
N GLY A 301 11.65 13.62 16.70
CA GLY A 301 10.65 14.60 17.13
C GLY A 301 10.81 15.96 16.45
N ARG A 302 11.35 15.99 15.23
CA ARG A 302 11.55 17.19 14.42
C ARG A 302 10.52 17.27 13.30
N GLU A 303 10.15 18.49 12.93
CA GLU A 303 9.37 18.70 11.72
C GLU A 303 10.28 18.60 10.49
N ALA A 304 9.84 17.86 9.48
CA ALA A 304 10.51 17.81 8.19
C ALA A 304 10.44 19.18 7.51
N PRO A 305 11.57 19.75 7.04
CA PRO A 305 11.52 20.91 6.17
C PRO A 305 10.68 20.60 4.92
N ARG A 306 9.99 21.60 4.38
CA ARG A 306 9.13 21.42 3.20
C ARG A 306 9.91 20.77 2.05
N GLY A 307 9.35 19.70 1.51
CA GLY A 307 9.91 18.92 0.41
C GLY A 307 11.03 17.96 0.80
N ASN A 308 11.37 17.85 2.09
CA ASN A 308 12.37 16.90 2.58
C ASN A 308 11.72 15.63 3.15
N GLN A 309 12.32 14.48 2.89
CA GLN A 309 11.96 13.19 3.45
C GLN A 309 13.23 12.45 3.86
N ALA A 310 13.27 11.93 5.09
CA ALA A 310 14.43 11.23 5.62
C ALA A 310 13.99 9.92 6.26
N SER A 311 14.52 8.80 5.77
CA SER A 311 14.21 7.46 6.23
C SER A 311 15.45 6.74 6.73
N LEU A 312 15.34 6.07 7.86
CA LEU A 312 16.28 5.07 8.36
C LEU A 312 15.79 3.70 7.90
N LEU A 313 16.66 2.97 7.22
CA LEU A 313 16.45 1.61 6.76
C LEU A 313 17.12 0.69 7.78
N LEU A 314 16.38 -0.28 8.32
CA LEU A 314 16.90 -1.31 9.23
C LEU A 314 16.37 -2.66 8.74
N ASP A 315 17.27 -3.46 8.20
CA ASP A 315 16.91 -4.72 7.56
C ASP A 315 17.65 -5.88 8.23
N ALA A 316 17.02 -7.04 8.21
CA ALA A 316 17.57 -8.28 8.72
C ALA A 316 17.47 -9.34 7.63
N TYR A 317 18.62 -9.68 7.04
CA TYR A 317 18.75 -10.80 6.13
C TYR A 317 19.11 -12.03 6.96
N PHE A 318 18.18 -12.93 7.19
CA PHE A 318 18.37 -13.97 8.21
C PHE A 318 19.53 -14.95 7.92
N ASN A 319 19.93 -15.09 6.65
CA ASN A 319 21.10 -15.88 6.25
C ASN A 319 22.35 -15.06 5.96
N ARG A 320 22.26 -13.72 5.94
CA ARG A 320 23.37 -12.83 5.52
C ARG A 320 23.80 -11.88 6.62
N GLY A 321 22.88 -11.33 7.39
CA GLY A 321 23.18 -10.49 8.55
C GLY A 321 22.32 -9.22 8.64
N PRO A 322 22.61 -8.36 9.61
CA PRO A 322 21.90 -7.10 9.78
C PRO A 322 22.41 -6.04 8.79
N ALA A 323 21.50 -5.25 8.27
CA ALA A 323 21.79 -4.12 7.39
C ALA A 323 21.13 -2.85 7.88
N ALA A 324 21.74 -1.71 7.56
CA ALA A 324 21.25 -0.40 7.90
C ALA A 324 21.56 0.61 6.80
N GLY A 325 20.67 1.58 6.63
CA GLY A 325 20.87 2.64 5.67
C GLY A 325 20.07 3.89 5.94
N VAL A 326 20.33 4.91 5.16
CA VAL A 326 19.59 6.17 5.14
C VAL A 326 19.19 6.46 3.71
N ASP A 327 17.90 6.72 3.51
CA ASP A 327 17.34 7.26 2.28
C ASP A 327 16.83 8.67 2.56
N PHE A 328 17.47 9.66 1.94
CA PHE A 328 17.18 11.07 2.14
C PHE A 328 16.88 11.75 0.81
N ASN A 329 15.72 12.39 0.73
CA ASN A 329 15.27 13.13 -0.44
C ASN A 329 14.99 14.58 -0.03
N TRP A 330 15.34 15.53 -0.89
CA TRP A 330 15.03 16.94 -0.69
C TRP A 330 14.56 17.58 -1.99
N ASP A 331 13.55 18.44 -1.87
CA ASP A 331 13.06 19.25 -2.97
C ASP A 331 12.68 20.64 -2.48
N ASN A 332 13.34 21.64 -3.05
CA ASN A 332 13.02 23.04 -2.84
C ASN A 332 13.18 23.82 -4.15
N ARG A 333 12.84 25.11 -4.11
CA ARG A 333 12.80 25.96 -5.30
C ARG A 333 14.11 25.92 -6.11
N ASP A 334 15.24 25.95 -5.41
CA ASP A 334 16.56 26.17 -6.01
C ASP A 334 17.40 24.87 -6.03
N ALA A 335 17.00 23.82 -5.31
CA ALA A 335 17.73 22.57 -5.17
C ALA A 335 16.80 21.36 -4.99
N SER A 336 17.07 20.27 -5.71
CA SER A 336 16.40 18.99 -5.52
C SER A 336 17.41 17.85 -5.63
N GLY A 337 17.25 16.77 -4.87
CA GLY A 337 18.19 15.65 -4.90
C GLY A 337 17.81 14.51 -3.98
N SER A 338 18.64 13.47 -4.01
CA SER A 338 18.50 12.25 -3.24
C SER A 338 19.85 11.73 -2.77
N LEU A 339 19.87 11.06 -1.63
CA LEU A 339 21.02 10.38 -1.04
C LEU A 339 20.55 9.03 -0.52
N LEU A 340 21.09 7.96 -1.04
CA LEU A 340 20.96 6.61 -0.49
C LEU A 340 22.34 6.20 0.03
N ALA A 341 22.45 5.92 1.32
CA ALA A 341 23.62 5.28 1.91
C ALA A 341 23.17 4.01 2.60
N TYR A 342 23.68 2.86 2.21
CA TYR A 342 23.24 1.57 2.72
C TYR A 342 24.43 0.66 2.94
N GLY A 343 24.41 -0.10 4.02
CA GLY A 343 25.44 -1.09 4.30
C GLY A 343 24.90 -2.29 5.07
N ILE A 344 25.56 -3.42 4.87
CA ILE A 344 25.26 -4.69 5.51
C ILE A 344 26.53 -5.25 6.15
N TRP A 345 26.37 -5.82 7.34
CA TRP A 345 27.36 -6.74 7.87
C TRP A 345 27.00 -8.15 7.39
N ASP A 346 27.71 -8.61 6.37
CA ASP A 346 27.44 -9.81 5.60
C ASP A 346 28.33 -10.96 6.06
N PHE A 347 27.70 -12.08 6.41
CA PHE A 347 28.33 -13.32 6.86
C PHE A 347 27.99 -14.51 5.94
N GLY A 348 27.30 -14.25 4.83
CA GLY A 348 26.79 -15.27 3.91
C GLY A 348 27.52 -15.31 2.58
N GLU A 349 26.96 -16.06 1.64
CA GLU A 349 27.43 -16.13 0.26
C GLU A 349 26.47 -15.33 -0.65
N ASP A 350 26.99 -14.71 -1.71
CA ASP A 350 26.19 -14.06 -2.73
C ASP A 350 25.54 -15.09 -3.64
N GLN A 351 24.21 -15.05 -3.77
CA GLN A 351 23.53 -15.73 -4.87
C GLN A 351 23.19 -14.69 -5.93
N LEU A 352 23.92 -14.74 -7.04
CA LEU A 352 23.77 -13.80 -8.16
C LEU A 352 22.61 -14.18 -9.07
N THR A 353 22.17 -13.25 -9.91
CA THR A 353 21.10 -13.49 -10.90
C THR A 353 21.45 -14.61 -11.89
N SER A 354 22.74 -14.89 -12.09
CA SER A 354 23.23 -16.05 -12.85
C SER A 354 22.97 -17.43 -12.18
N GLY A 355 22.58 -17.41 -10.90
CA GLY A 355 22.48 -18.57 -10.01
C GLY A 355 23.85 -19.13 -9.60
N ALA A 356 24.90 -18.30 -9.61
CA ALA A 356 26.18 -18.63 -9.00
C ALA A 356 26.19 -18.24 -7.52
N GLU A 357 26.90 -19.03 -6.72
CA GLU A 357 27.19 -18.75 -5.32
C GLU A 357 28.66 -18.33 -5.23
N LEU A 358 28.90 -17.12 -4.72
CA LEU A 358 30.24 -16.54 -4.58
C LEU A 358 30.47 -16.07 -3.14
N ASP A 359 31.64 -16.44 -2.62
CA ASP A 359 32.19 -15.82 -1.41
C ASP A 359 32.65 -14.39 -1.74
N HIS A 360 32.58 -13.52 -0.73
CA HIS A 360 33.07 -12.15 -0.81
C HIS A 360 34.21 -11.92 0.20
N ASP A 361 35.13 -11.02 -0.12
CA ASP A 361 36.33 -10.81 0.69
C ASP A 361 36.10 -9.92 1.93
N ASN A 362 35.00 -9.15 1.97
CA ASN A 362 34.73 -8.16 3.01
C ASN A 362 33.40 -8.41 3.74
N ASP A 363 33.44 -8.46 5.07
CA ASP A 363 32.23 -8.60 5.90
C ASP A 363 31.35 -7.34 5.91
N LEU A 364 31.90 -6.15 5.64
CA LEU A 364 31.13 -4.89 5.58
C LEU A 364 31.03 -4.43 4.13
N ARG A 365 29.82 -4.49 3.58
CA ARG A 365 29.51 -4.15 2.19
C ARG A 365 28.46 -3.05 2.14
N GLY A 366 28.40 -2.31 1.04
CA GLY A 366 27.48 -1.17 0.96
C GLY A 366 27.56 -0.36 -0.32
N MET A 367 26.63 0.59 -0.43
CA MET A 367 26.69 1.63 -1.44
C MET A 367 26.33 3.01 -0.89
N LEU A 368 26.83 4.03 -1.57
CA LEU A 368 26.44 5.42 -1.44
C LEU A 368 26.11 5.96 -2.82
N LEU A 369 24.86 6.35 -3.02
CA LEU A 369 24.38 7.05 -4.20
C LEU A 369 23.93 8.45 -3.80
N ALA A 370 24.36 9.47 -4.53
CA ALA A 370 23.88 10.83 -4.33
C ALA A 370 23.63 11.52 -5.66
N ASP A 371 22.46 12.15 -5.78
CA ASP A 371 22.05 12.95 -6.93
C ASP A 371 21.67 14.35 -6.44
N GLN A 372 22.13 15.38 -7.13
CA GLN A 372 21.82 16.76 -6.78
C GLN A 372 21.65 17.63 -8.02
N VAL A 373 20.51 18.29 -8.12
CA VAL A 373 20.24 19.35 -9.10
C VAL A 373 20.17 20.70 -8.39
N TRP A 374 21.03 21.64 -8.77
CA TRP A 374 21.05 23.01 -8.27
C TRP A 374 20.74 24.02 -9.38
N ARG A 375 19.67 24.80 -9.20
CA ARG A 375 19.32 25.93 -10.06
C ARG A 375 20.05 27.18 -9.55
N LEU A 376 21.33 27.29 -9.88
CA LEU A 376 22.21 28.38 -9.42
C LEU A 376 21.73 29.77 -9.85
N SER A 377 21.04 29.87 -10.99
CA SER A 377 20.39 31.09 -11.46
C SER A 377 19.27 30.76 -12.44
N ARG A 378 18.63 31.77 -13.06
CA ARG A 378 17.61 31.56 -14.11
C ARG A 378 18.14 30.76 -15.31
N ASP A 379 19.42 30.87 -15.59
CA ASP A 379 20.04 30.31 -16.79
C ASP A 379 20.91 29.10 -16.48
N TRP A 380 21.47 29.01 -15.27
CA TRP A 380 22.41 27.96 -14.88
C TRP A 380 21.76 26.89 -14.01
N THR A 381 22.01 25.63 -14.39
CA THR A 381 21.68 24.44 -13.59
C THR A 381 22.92 23.57 -13.48
N LEU A 382 23.29 23.20 -12.27
CA LEU A 382 24.33 22.22 -11.98
C LEU A 382 23.67 20.90 -11.58
N TYR A 383 24.22 19.81 -12.07
CA TYR A 383 23.85 18.45 -11.77
C TYR A 383 25.10 17.76 -11.21
N LEU A 384 24.96 17.11 -10.07
CA LEU A 384 26.01 16.31 -9.45
C LEU A 384 25.46 14.91 -9.24
N GLU A 385 26.28 13.91 -9.51
CA GLU A 385 26.00 12.50 -9.29
C GLU A 385 27.23 11.89 -8.63
N ALA A 386 27.03 11.04 -7.63
CA ALA A 386 28.08 10.30 -6.97
C ALA A 386 27.62 8.86 -6.73
N SER A 387 28.47 7.92 -7.07
CA SER A 387 28.26 6.49 -6.85
C SER A 387 29.51 5.90 -6.23
N LEU A 388 29.33 5.26 -5.08
CA LEU A 388 30.34 4.44 -4.40
C LEU A 388 29.68 3.10 -4.05
N ILE A 389 30.30 2.00 -4.43
CA ILE A 389 29.81 0.62 -4.25
C ILE A 389 31.02 -0.18 -3.74
N SER A 390 30.79 -1.07 -2.78
CA SER A 390 31.87 -1.84 -2.13
C SER A 390 32.56 -2.84 -3.03
N ASP A 391 31.80 -3.54 -3.87
CA ASP A 391 32.25 -4.68 -4.68
C ASP A 391 31.28 -4.94 -5.85
N GLU A 392 31.71 -5.76 -6.80
CA GLU A 392 31.03 -6.03 -8.07
C GLU A 392 29.72 -6.79 -7.93
N THR A 393 29.55 -7.57 -6.85
CA THR A 393 28.36 -8.39 -6.62
C THR A 393 27.31 -7.70 -5.75
N PHE A 394 27.65 -6.59 -5.10
CA PHE A 394 26.78 -5.95 -4.10
C PHE A 394 25.44 -5.49 -4.67
N VAL A 395 25.44 -4.85 -5.84
CA VAL A 395 24.20 -4.30 -6.41
C VAL A 395 23.28 -5.41 -6.89
N ASP A 396 23.79 -6.41 -7.62
CA ASP A 396 23.02 -7.59 -8.05
C ASP A 396 22.45 -8.35 -6.83
N GLY A 397 23.29 -8.65 -5.84
CA GLY A 397 22.90 -9.48 -4.69
C GLY A 397 21.90 -8.85 -3.71
N PHE A 398 21.77 -7.53 -3.66
CA PHE A 398 20.92 -6.83 -2.69
C PHE A 398 19.91 -5.84 -3.30
N PHE A 399 20.16 -5.37 -4.51
CA PHE A 399 19.39 -4.35 -5.23
C PHE A 399 19.24 -4.72 -6.71
N ASP A 400 18.81 -5.96 -6.96
CA ASP A 400 18.53 -6.56 -8.28
C ASP A 400 17.85 -5.59 -9.26
N GLU A 401 16.76 -4.94 -8.83
CA GLU A 401 16.02 -3.98 -9.66
C GLU A 401 16.91 -2.82 -10.12
N MET A 402 17.86 -2.39 -9.30
CA MET A 402 18.82 -1.35 -9.68
C MET A 402 19.88 -1.86 -10.66
N ALA A 403 20.38 -3.09 -10.48
CA ALA A 403 21.35 -3.69 -11.39
C ALA A 403 20.76 -3.85 -12.81
N GLU A 404 19.50 -4.28 -12.89
CA GLU A 404 18.80 -4.54 -14.14
C GLU A 404 18.31 -3.27 -14.86
N THR A 405 17.71 -2.32 -14.11
CA THR A 405 16.88 -1.25 -14.73
C THR A 405 17.41 0.17 -14.54
N ARG A 406 18.34 0.40 -13.60
CA ARG A 406 18.86 1.75 -13.33
C ARG A 406 19.75 2.23 -14.49
N ARG A 407 19.82 3.55 -14.66
CA ARG A 407 20.91 4.20 -15.41
C ARG A 407 22.29 3.81 -14.84
N GLU A 408 23.34 4.03 -15.63
CA GLU A 408 24.72 3.80 -15.24
C GLU A 408 25.07 4.42 -13.86
N PHE A 409 25.76 3.64 -13.03
CA PHE A 409 26.35 4.12 -11.79
C PHE A 409 27.56 5.00 -12.09
N LEU A 410 27.38 6.32 -12.04
CA LEU A 410 28.39 7.29 -12.40
C LEU A 410 28.71 8.23 -11.24
N THR A 411 29.90 8.82 -11.30
CA THR A 411 30.29 9.96 -10.49
C THR A 411 30.67 11.10 -11.43
N GLY A 412 30.06 12.26 -11.23
CA GLY A 412 30.29 13.38 -12.12
C GLY A 412 29.57 14.67 -11.77
N ALA A 413 29.93 15.69 -12.54
CA ALA A 413 29.30 17.00 -12.53
C ALA A 413 28.94 17.40 -13.96
N TYR A 414 27.71 17.85 -14.14
CA TYR A 414 27.22 18.39 -15.40
C TYR A 414 26.61 19.78 -15.15
N ALA A 415 27.19 20.81 -15.75
CA ALA A 415 26.69 22.17 -15.67
C ALA A 415 26.07 22.56 -17.01
N ARG A 416 24.84 23.06 -16.97
CA ARG A 416 24.12 23.55 -18.16
C ARG A 416 23.75 25.02 -17.96
N ARG A 417 24.10 25.84 -18.95
CA ARG A 417 23.59 27.19 -19.11
C ARG A 417 22.64 27.26 -20.29
N ARG A 418 21.42 27.73 -20.08
CA ARG A 418 20.50 28.14 -21.15
C ARG A 418 20.80 29.59 -21.52
N GLY A 419 21.17 29.82 -22.77
CA GLY A 419 21.43 31.16 -23.29
C GLY A 419 20.19 31.76 -23.94
N ALA A 420 20.32 33.03 -24.36
CA ALA A 420 19.33 33.65 -25.22
C ALA A 420 19.24 32.93 -26.58
N TYR A 421 18.12 33.12 -27.29
CA TYR A 421 17.92 32.63 -28.66
C TYR A 421 18.10 31.11 -28.82
N ASN A 422 17.50 30.29 -27.96
CA ASN A 422 17.54 28.82 -28.06
C ASN A 422 18.98 28.23 -28.12
N SER A 423 19.91 28.85 -27.39
CA SER A 423 21.27 28.34 -27.24
C SER A 423 21.48 27.68 -25.88
N SER A 424 22.42 26.73 -25.82
CA SER A 424 22.83 26.10 -24.57
C SER A 424 24.34 25.86 -24.56
N PHE A 425 24.94 26.12 -23.41
CA PHE A 425 26.32 25.75 -23.12
C PHE A 425 26.31 24.65 -22.05
N THR A 426 27.15 23.63 -22.23
CA THR A 426 27.29 22.53 -21.28
C THR A 426 28.77 22.28 -20.97
N LEU A 427 29.05 22.00 -19.71
CA LEU A 427 30.34 21.52 -19.22
C LEU A 427 30.08 20.25 -18.43
N GLU A 428 30.78 19.18 -18.76
CA GLU A 428 30.58 17.86 -18.19
C GLU A 428 31.92 17.27 -17.78
N ALA A 429 31.94 16.66 -16.60
CA ALA A 429 32.99 15.76 -16.15
C ALA A 429 32.30 14.58 -15.48
N ARG A 430 32.23 13.43 -16.16
CA ARG A 430 31.58 12.22 -15.64
C ARG A 430 32.43 10.98 -15.91
N GLY A 431 32.39 10.04 -14.98
CA GLY A 431 33.00 8.73 -15.14
C GLY A 431 32.56 7.79 -14.05
N THR A 432 33.32 6.73 -13.83
CA THR A 432 33.14 5.80 -12.72
C THR A 432 34.41 5.82 -11.87
N VAL A 433 34.24 5.58 -10.58
CA VAL A 433 35.34 5.39 -9.63
C VAL A 433 35.56 3.91 -9.32
N HIS A 434 34.78 3.03 -9.95
CA HIS A 434 34.85 1.59 -9.87
C HIS A 434 35.70 1.04 -11.02
N ASP A 435 36.39 -0.06 -10.75
CA ASP A 435 37.06 -0.93 -11.70
C ASP A 435 36.11 -2.01 -12.28
N PHE A 436 34.85 -2.04 -11.83
CA PHE A 436 33.80 -2.94 -12.30
C PHE A 436 32.57 -2.19 -12.81
N VAL A 437 31.73 -2.89 -13.57
CA VAL A 437 30.45 -2.37 -14.08
C VAL A 437 29.29 -3.00 -13.28
N PRO A 438 28.58 -2.25 -12.43
CA PRO A 438 27.50 -2.80 -11.60
C PRO A 438 26.17 -2.99 -12.37
N ASN A 439 26.04 -2.41 -13.56
CA ASN A 439 24.83 -2.51 -14.37
C ASN A 439 24.86 -3.79 -15.22
N GLU A 440 23.89 -4.68 -15.03
CA GLU A 440 23.83 -5.96 -15.73
C GLU A 440 23.67 -5.79 -17.24
N TYR A 441 22.77 -4.89 -17.67
CA TYR A 441 22.56 -4.65 -19.11
C TYR A 441 23.82 -4.12 -19.82
N LEU A 442 24.75 -3.48 -19.11
CA LEU A 442 26.02 -3.06 -19.69
C LEU A 442 26.99 -4.23 -19.81
N LEU A 443 27.05 -5.12 -18.81
CA LEU A 443 27.83 -6.35 -18.86
C LEU A 443 27.38 -7.26 -20.00
N GLU A 444 26.08 -7.36 -20.23
CA GLU A 444 25.49 -8.17 -21.32
C GLU A 444 25.61 -7.54 -22.72
N SER A 445 26.02 -6.27 -22.81
CA SER A 445 26.08 -5.55 -24.09
C SER A 445 27.49 -5.10 -24.47
N LEU A 446 27.97 -3.99 -23.91
CA LEU A 446 29.22 -3.34 -24.31
C LEU A 446 30.40 -3.74 -23.41
N GLY A 447 30.18 -4.14 -22.17
CA GLY A 447 31.23 -4.52 -21.21
C GLY A 447 32.10 -3.35 -20.70
N TYR A 448 31.76 -2.11 -21.05
CA TYR A 448 32.46 -0.91 -20.60
C TYR A 448 31.54 0.29 -20.39
N GLN A 449 32.00 1.26 -19.60
CA GLN A 449 31.40 2.58 -19.45
C GLN A 449 32.29 3.64 -20.12
N THR A 450 31.69 4.63 -20.77
CA THR A 450 32.44 5.75 -21.36
C THR A 450 32.50 6.93 -20.39
N GLN A 451 33.71 7.36 -20.06
CA GLN A 451 33.97 8.55 -19.25
C GLN A 451 34.20 9.77 -20.14
N HIS A 452 33.76 10.94 -19.68
CA HIS A 452 33.93 12.23 -20.33
C HIS A 452 34.67 13.17 -19.35
N LEU A 453 35.98 13.40 -19.53
CA LEU A 453 36.82 14.11 -18.55
C LEU A 453 37.82 15.10 -19.20
N PRO A 454 37.44 16.37 -19.41
CA PRO A 454 36.09 16.91 -19.45
C PRO A 454 35.51 16.92 -20.88
N GLU A 455 34.20 17.17 -20.99
CA GLU A 455 33.53 17.52 -22.24
C GLU A 455 32.87 18.90 -22.14
N VAL A 456 33.01 19.71 -23.18
CA VAL A 456 32.36 21.01 -23.33
C VAL A 456 31.55 21.01 -24.62
N ALA A 457 30.32 21.48 -24.57
CA ALA A 457 29.51 21.67 -25.76
C ALA A 457 28.79 23.02 -25.78
N TYR A 458 28.62 23.54 -27.00
CA TYR A 458 27.77 24.69 -27.30
C TYR A 458 26.83 24.30 -28.43
N ARG A 459 25.52 24.48 -28.19
CA ARG A 459 24.46 24.19 -29.15
C ARG A 459 23.63 25.45 -29.35
N ALA A 460 23.29 25.73 -30.60
CA ALA A 460 22.38 26.79 -31.02
C ALA A 460 21.33 26.20 -31.95
N VAL A 461 20.04 26.46 -31.71
CA VAL A 461 18.94 25.89 -32.50
C VAL A 461 18.02 27.00 -32.98
N GLY A 462 17.93 27.18 -34.29
CA GLY A 462 17.00 28.15 -34.88
C GLY A 462 17.31 29.59 -34.48
N VAL A 463 18.59 29.95 -34.40
CA VAL A 463 19.02 31.33 -34.12
C VAL A 463 18.79 32.16 -35.38
N ASP A 464 18.02 33.24 -35.26
CA ASP A 464 17.83 34.19 -36.35
C ASP A 464 19.11 35.00 -36.60
N LEU A 465 19.57 34.99 -37.84
CA LEU A 465 20.66 35.80 -38.34
C LEU A 465 20.10 36.79 -39.39
N PHE A 466 20.64 38.01 -39.38
CA PHE A 466 20.27 39.06 -40.34
C PHE A 466 18.75 39.34 -40.37
N ASP A 467 18.16 39.71 -39.22
CA ASP A 467 16.73 40.06 -39.09
C ASP A 467 15.79 38.99 -39.68
N GLN A 468 15.98 37.73 -39.27
CA GLN A 468 15.19 36.56 -39.69
C GLN A 468 15.37 36.14 -41.15
N LEU A 469 16.33 36.72 -41.88
CA LEU A 469 16.64 36.31 -43.25
C LEU A 469 17.24 34.89 -43.31
N LEU A 470 18.00 34.50 -42.28
CA LEU A 470 18.66 33.20 -42.19
C LEU A 470 18.45 32.61 -40.78
N SER A 471 18.22 31.31 -40.70
CA SER A 471 18.18 30.58 -39.43
C SER A 471 19.41 29.69 -39.29
N TYR A 472 20.10 29.78 -38.16
CA TYR A 472 21.28 29.00 -37.84
C TYR A 472 20.98 27.93 -36.79
N THR A 473 21.36 26.70 -37.11
CA THR A 473 21.42 25.59 -36.16
C THR A 473 22.80 24.97 -36.24
N GLY A 474 23.43 24.76 -35.10
CA GLY A 474 24.76 24.16 -35.03
C GLY A 474 25.12 23.67 -33.63
N GLU A 475 26.06 22.74 -33.59
CA GLU A 475 26.64 22.21 -32.36
C GLU A 475 28.16 22.16 -32.52
N VAL A 476 28.87 22.60 -31.49
CA VAL A 476 30.31 22.42 -31.34
C VAL A 476 30.53 21.70 -30.02
N ARG A 477 31.26 20.58 -30.06
CA ARG A 477 31.60 19.76 -28.90
C ARG A 477 33.09 19.46 -28.92
N ALA A 478 33.73 19.59 -27.78
CA ALA A 478 35.13 19.22 -27.57
C ALA A 478 35.25 18.53 -26.21
N GLY A 479 35.78 17.31 -26.19
CA GLY A 479 35.96 16.57 -24.95
C GLY A 479 36.99 15.47 -25.08
N ARG A 480 37.43 14.96 -23.92
CA ARG A 480 38.24 13.75 -23.81
C ARG A 480 37.34 12.61 -23.36
N LEU A 481 37.30 11.55 -24.17
CA LEU A 481 36.52 10.35 -23.91
C LEU A 481 37.46 9.17 -23.70
N ASP A 482 37.25 8.43 -22.62
CA ASP A 482 38.01 7.22 -22.29
C ASP A 482 37.00 6.11 -21.95
N ASN A 483 37.21 4.90 -22.46
CA ASN A 483 36.39 3.74 -22.10
C ASN A 483 37.00 3.04 -20.88
N VAL A 484 36.19 2.79 -19.87
CA VAL A 484 36.56 2.02 -18.68
C VAL A 484 35.88 0.67 -18.74
N PHE A 485 36.70 -0.35 -18.94
CA PHE A 485 36.27 -1.73 -19.02
C PHE A 485 36.22 -2.35 -17.63
N THR A 486 35.35 -3.34 -17.46
CA THR A 486 35.25 -4.09 -16.21
C THR A 486 36.48 -4.97 -16.02
N GLU A 487 37.22 -4.80 -14.92
CA GLU A 487 38.41 -5.59 -14.61
C GLU A 487 38.10 -7.00 -14.07
N PRO A 488 37.03 -7.23 -13.26
CA PRO A 488 36.69 -8.56 -12.78
C PRO A 488 36.50 -9.59 -13.90
N THR A 489 36.92 -10.82 -13.61
CA THR A 489 36.73 -11.97 -14.49
C THR A 489 35.26 -12.36 -14.57
N ALA A 490 34.89 -13.06 -15.64
CA ALA A 490 33.55 -13.61 -15.78
C ALA A 490 33.14 -14.47 -14.58
N LYS A 491 34.07 -15.18 -13.95
CA LYS A 491 33.83 -15.98 -12.74
C LYS A 491 33.46 -15.11 -11.53
N GLU A 492 34.15 -13.99 -11.33
CA GLU A 492 33.88 -13.03 -10.24
C GLU A 492 32.53 -12.32 -10.44
N LEU A 493 32.10 -12.16 -11.68
CA LEU A 493 30.76 -11.67 -12.04
C LEU A 493 29.65 -12.76 -11.99
N GLY A 494 29.93 -13.94 -11.44
CA GLY A 494 28.94 -15.02 -11.32
C GLY A 494 28.78 -15.91 -12.55
N PHE A 495 29.62 -15.77 -13.58
CA PHE A 495 29.65 -16.68 -14.72
C PHE A 495 30.74 -17.75 -14.54
N ASP A 496 30.62 -18.49 -13.45
CA ASP A 496 31.60 -19.42 -12.88
C ASP A 496 31.92 -20.68 -13.73
N THR A 497 30.99 -21.11 -14.56
CA THR A 497 31.18 -22.27 -15.45
C THR A 497 31.44 -21.84 -16.89
N ARG A 498 32.27 -22.60 -17.61
CA ARG A 498 32.51 -22.37 -19.05
C ARG A 498 31.21 -22.32 -19.87
N LYS A 499 30.19 -23.09 -19.48
CA LYS A 499 28.88 -23.06 -20.15
C LYS A 499 28.16 -21.74 -19.92
N ARG A 500 28.10 -21.24 -18.67
CA ARG A 500 27.46 -19.96 -18.32
C ARG A 500 28.22 -18.78 -18.93
N SER A 501 29.53 -18.71 -18.71
CA SER A 501 30.40 -17.63 -19.22
C SER A 501 30.33 -17.48 -20.73
N ARG A 502 30.43 -18.57 -21.49
CA ARG A 502 30.34 -18.49 -22.96
C ARG A 502 28.93 -18.18 -23.47
N ALA A 503 27.89 -18.54 -22.71
CA ALA A 503 26.51 -18.26 -23.10
C ALA A 503 26.13 -16.79 -22.86
N ALA A 504 26.61 -16.20 -21.77
CA ALA A 504 26.32 -14.82 -21.39
C ALA A 504 27.29 -13.82 -22.02
N LEU A 505 28.59 -14.07 -21.88
CA LEU A 505 29.65 -13.10 -22.21
C LEU A 505 30.53 -13.53 -23.40
N GLY A 506 30.44 -14.79 -23.83
CA GLY A 506 31.24 -15.30 -24.95
C GLY A 506 32.71 -15.57 -24.64
N ILE A 507 33.13 -15.48 -23.37
CA ILE A 507 34.51 -15.66 -22.89
C ILE A 507 34.65 -16.90 -21.99
N ASP A 508 35.87 -17.26 -21.58
CA ASP A 508 36.08 -18.29 -20.56
C ASP A 508 36.00 -17.68 -19.13
N PRO A 509 35.66 -18.45 -18.08
CA PRO A 509 35.40 -17.90 -16.75
C PRO A 509 36.55 -17.10 -16.11
N ASN A 510 37.79 -17.36 -16.49
CA ASN A 510 38.95 -16.65 -15.95
C ASN A 510 39.36 -15.42 -16.79
N ASP A 511 38.63 -15.13 -17.86
CA ASP A 511 38.85 -13.97 -18.70
C ASP A 511 37.94 -12.83 -18.20
N SER A 512 38.42 -11.60 -18.30
CA SER A 512 37.60 -10.42 -18.11
C SER A 512 36.80 -10.12 -19.40
N PRO A 513 35.59 -9.55 -19.31
CA PRO A 513 34.86 -8.97 -20.44
C PRO A 513 35.59 -7.86 -21.20
N ALA A 514 36.67 -7.31 -20.62
CA ALA A 514 37.52 -6.26 -21.18
C ALA A 514 38.43 -6.71 -22.34
#